data_AF-A0A553EMP2-F1
#
_entry.id   AF-A0A553EMP2-F1
#
_cell.length_a   1.000
_cell.length_b   1.000
_cell.length_c   1.000
_cell.angle_alpha   90.00
_cell.angle_beta   90.00
_cell.angle_gamma   90.00
#
_symmetry.space_group_name_H-M   'P 1'
#
loop_
_entity.id
_entity.type
_entity.pdbx_description
1 polymer ?
#
loop_
_entity_poly.entity_id
_entity_poly.type
_entity_poly.pdbx_seq_one_letter_code
_entity_poly.pdbx_strand_id
1 'polypeptide(L)'
;MSIAFMAVATSSMAQSLNKMNWLNEPQQWEIKDGKTLVMDVPAKTDFWRISHYGFTVDDGPFYYATYGGEFEAKVKITGNYVTTFDQMGLMLRIDHENWIKAGVEYVDGKQNVSAVVTHRTSDWSVVQLPDAPRSIWIKAVRRLDAVEIFFSRDDKEYIMIRTCWLQDNCPVMVGLMGACPDGKGFTATFEEFKVTPLADQRRLEWAKKQMNK
;
A
#
# COMPACT_ATOMS: atom_id res chain seq x y z
N MET A 1 -27.74 18.61 39.68
CA MET A 1 -28.29 18.43 38.32
C MET A 1 -27.11 18.06 37.42
N SER A 2 -26.81 16.78 37.25
CA SER A 2 -25.65 16.33 36.46
C SER A 2 -26.03 16.23 34.99
N ILE A 3 -25.33 16.98 34.14
CA ILE A 3 -25.44 16.88 32.69
C ILE A 3 -24.46 15.80 32.24
N ALA A 4 -24.99 14.64 31.87
CA ALA A 4 -24.22 13.60 31.22
C ALA A 4 -23.96 14.01 29.76
N PHE A 5 -22.68 14.23 29.41
CA PHE A 5 -22.26 14.36 28.02
C PHE A 5 -22.29 12.98 27.37
N MET A 6 -23.32 12.70 26.56
CA MET A 6 -23.29 11.58 25.62
C MET A 6 -22.29 11.93 24.52
N ALA A 7 -21.14 11.24 24.51
CA ALA A 7 -20.24 11.25 23.39
C ALA A 7 -20.94 10.54 22.22
N VAL A 8 -21.42 11.31 21.25
CA VAL A 8 -21.87 10.79 19.96
C VAL A 8 -20.61 10.31 19.24
N ALA A 9 -20.40 9.00 19.21
CA ALA A 9 -19.43 8.39 18.31
C ALA A 9 -19.88 8.70 16.88
N THR A 10 -19.26 9.70 16.26
CA THR A 10 -19.39 9.89 14.83
C THR A 10 -18.80 8.64 14.18
N SER A 11 -19.65 7.85 13.54
CA SER A 11 -19.17 6.86 12.58
C SER A 11 -18.40 7.65 11.53
N SER A 12 -17.07 7.57 11.60
CA SER A 12 -16.23 8.01 10.50
C SER A 12 -16.80 7.35 9.26
N MET A 13 -17.18 8.13 8.24
CA MET A 13 -17.47 7.59 6.91
C MET A 13 -16.30 6.68 6.57
N ALA A 14 -16.50 5.37 6.69
CA ALA A 14 -15.46 4.40 6.48
C ALA A 14 -14.93 4.61 5.06
N GLN A 15 -13.61 4.49 4.91
CA GLN A 15 -12.98 4.34 3.59
C GLN A 15 -13.82 3.35 2.78
N SER A 16 -14.55 3.84 1.79
CA SER A 16 -15.41 2.98 0.97
C SER A 16 -14.61 2.60 -0.25
N LEU A 17 -14.33 1.30 -0.41
CA LEU A 17 -13.67 0.80 -1.61
C LEU A 17 -14.44 1.24 -2.86
N ASN A 18 -15.78 1.36 -2.79
CA ASN A 18 -16.65 1.73 -3.92
C ASN A 18 -16.42 3.15 -4.50
N LYS A 19 -15.52 3.96 -3.94
CA LYS A 19 -15.25 5.34 -4.37
C LYS A 19 -13.79 5.59 -4.76
N MET A 20 -13.06 4.52 -5.08
CA MET A 20 -11.67 4.58 -5.53
C MET A 20 -11.61 4.52 -7.06
N ASN A 21 -10.45 4.88 -7.62
CA ASN A 21 -10.18 4.98 -9.05
C ASN A 21 -9.17 3.92 -9.48
N TRP A 22 -9.21 3.52 -10.74
CA TRP A 22 -8.19 2.66 -11.33
C TRP A 22 -7.14 3.46 -12.09
N LEU A 23 -5.90 3.03 -11.94
CA LEU A 23 -4.87 3.11 -12.96
C LEU A 23 -4.74 1.70 -13.54
N ASN A 24 -4.85 1.55 -14.86
CA ASN A 24 -4.80 0.27 -15.57
C ASN A 24 -5.85 -0.74 -15.05
N GLU A 25 -7.13 -0.38 -15.15
CA GLU A 25 -8.25 -1.20 -14.67
C GLU A 25 -8.19 -2.63 -15.26
N PRO A 26 -8.21 -3.69 -14.43
CA PRO A 26 -8.23 -5.06 -14.92
C PRO A 26 -9.60 -5.40 -15.52
N GLN A 27 -9.64 -6.38 -16.41
CA GLN A 27 -10.90 -6.81 -17.05
C GLN A 27 -11.92 -7.37 -16.05
N GLN A 28 -11.44 -7.96 -14.95
CA GLN A 28 -12.28 -8.61 -13.93
C GLN A 28 -11.84 -8.18 -12.54
N TRP A 29 -12.78 -7.57 -11.82
CA TRP A 29 -12.66 -7.24 -10.41
C TRP A 29 -14.05 -7.08 -9.80
N GLU A 30 -14.12 -7.24 -8.47
CA GLU A 30 -15.34 -7.02 -7.71
C GLU A 30 -15.02 -6.49 -6.31
N ILE A 31 -15.93 -5.69 -5.77
CA ILE A 31 -15.91 -5.29 -4.35
C ILE A 31 -17.03 -6.03 -3.63
N LYS A 32 -16.66 -6.93 -2.72
CA LYS A 32 -17.59 -7.69 -1.87
C LYS A 32 -17.88 -6.92 -0.59
N ASP A 33 -19.16 -6.78 -0.28
CA ASP A 33 -19.68 -6.14 0.94
C ASP A 33 -19.13 -4.72 1.21
N GLY A 34 -18.63 -4.05 0.16
CA GLY A 34 -17.97 -2.74 0.26
C GLY A 34 -16.60 -2.76 0.95
N LYS A 35 -16.05 -3.92 1.29
CA LYS A 35 -14.88 -4.06 2.19
C LYS A 35 -13.75 -4.93 1.64
N THR A 36 -14.03 -5.81 0.69
CA THR A 36 -13.03 -6.71 0.12
C THR A 36 -12.95 -6.46 -1.38
N LEU A 37 -11.76 -6.12 -1.88
CA LEU A 37 -11.49 -6.08 -3.32
C LEU A 37 -10.95 -7.45 -3.72
N VAL A 38 -11.57 -8.05 -4.73
CA VAL A 38 -11.02 -9.20 -5.45
C VAL A 38 -10.75 -8.75 -6.87
N MET A 39 -9.54 -8.96 -7.38
CA MET A 39 -9.20 -8.65 -8.76
C MET A 39 -8.42 -9.80 -9.38
N ASP A 40 -8.63 -10.00 -10.68
CA ASP A 40 -7.78 -10.86 -11.47
C ASP A 40 -6.67 -10.01 -12.07
N VAL A 41 -5.46 -10.23 -11.57
CA VAL A 41 -4.27 -9.52 -12.02
C VAL A 41 -3.95 -9.98 -13.45
N PRO A 42 -3.89 -9.07 -14.44
CA PRO A 42 -3.66 -9.44 -15.83
C PRO A 42 -2.22 -9.89 -16.06
N ALA A 43 -2.05 -10.85 -16.97
CA ALA A 43 -0.75 -11.29 -17.44
C ALA A 43 0.06 -10.15 -18.09
N LYS A 44 1.39 -10.28 -18.05
CA LYS A 44 2.34 -9.39 -18.71
C LYS A 44 2.22 -7.94 -18.25
N THR A 45 2.04 -7.76 -16.94
CA THR A 45 1.99 -6.44 -16.32
C THR A 45 3.01 -6.28 -15.21
N ASP A 46 3.56 -5.07 -15.04
CA ASP A 46 4.55 -4.75 -14.01
C ASP A 46 4.59 -3.24 -13.65
N PHE A 47 5.36 -2.94 -12.61
CA PHE A 47 5.83 -1.61 -12.25
C PHE A 47 7.33 -1.65 -12.00
N TRP A 48 8.13 -1.12 -12.93
CA TRP A 48 9.58 -1.06 -12.79
C TRP A 48 10.16 0.09 -13.58
N ARG A 49 11.28 0.66 -13.11
CA ARG A 49 11.96 1.76 -13.80
C ARG A 49 13.48 1.59 -13.80
N ILE A 50 14.02 1.23 -14.96
CA ILE A 50 15.42 1.33 -15.42
C ILE A 50 16.41 0.41 -14.71
N SER A 51 16.50 0.44 -13.38
CA SER A 51 17.58 -0.17 -12.63
C SER A 51 17.81 -1.64 -12.98
N HIS A 52 19.09 -2.00 -13.21
CA HIS A 52 19.58 -3.33 -13.59
C HIS A 52 19.07 -3.88 -14.94
N TYR A 53 17.75 -3.86 -15.18
CA TYR A 53 17.12 -4.51 -16.33
C TYR A 53 16.98 -3.61 -17.57
N GLY A 54 17.15 -2.29 -17.45
CA GLY A 54 17.19 -1.36 -18.58
C GLY A 54 15.84 -1.00 -19.20
N PHE A 55 14.73 -1.55 -18.70
CA PHE A 55 13.37 -1.25 -19.17
C PHE A 55 12.56 -0.43 -18.17
N THR A 56 11.46 0.16 -18.63
CA THR A 56 10.45 0.81 -17.79
C THR A 56 9.08 0.23 -18.12
N VAL A 57 8.34 -0.17 -17.09
CA VAL A 57 6.97 -0.72 -17.18
C VAL A 57 6.11 -0.03 -16.12
N ASP A 58 4.89 0.33 -16.48
CA ASP A 58 3.96 1.11 -15.64
C ASP A 58 2.49 0.72 -15.95
N ASP A 59 2.24 -0.56 -16.21
CA ASP A 59 0.99 -1.09 -16.77
C ASP A 59 0.24 -2.06 -15.81
N GLY A 60 0.77 -2.28 -14.60
CA GLY A 60 0.07 -3.04 -13.56
C GLY A 60 -1.22 -2.37 -13.07
N PRO A 61 -2.25 -3.14 -12.66
CA PRO A 61 -3.45 -2.59 -12.05
C PRO A 61 -3.17 -1.94 -10.70
N PHE A 62 -3.71 -0.75 -10.49
CA PHE A 62 -3.62 0.00 -9.23
C PHE A 62 -4.95 0.69 -8.90
N TYR A 63 -5.59 0.26 -7.82
CA TYR A 63 -6.86 0.80 -7.32
C TYR A 63 -6.63 1.76 -6.15
N TYR A 64 -6.95 3.05 -6.29
CA TYR A 64 -6.48 4.09 -5.37
C TYR A 64 -7.49 5.18 -5.03
N ALA A 65 -7.22 5.87 -3.92
CA ALA A 65 -7.75 7.19 -3.62
C ALA A 65 -6.59 8.15 -3.30
N THR A 66 -6.85 9.45 -3.39
CA THR A 66 -5.83 10.49 -3.16
C THR A 66 -5.92 11.05 -1.76
N TYR A 67 -4.80 11.11 -1.05
CA TYR A 67 -4.70 11.61 0.32
C TYR A 67 -3.63 12.69 0.43
N GLY A 68 -3.90 13.71 1.25
CA GLY A 68 -2.90 14.70 1.65
C GLY A 68 -2.41 14.44 3.08
N GLY A 69 -1.34 15.13 3.46
CA GLY A 69 -0.80 15.08 4.81
C GLY A 69 -0.19 13.73 5.20
N GLU A 70 -0.12 13.51 6.51
CA GLU A 70 0.46 12.34 7.17
C GLU A 70 -0.62 11.27 7.40
N PHE A 71 -0.28 10.00 7.21
CA PHE A 71 -1.25 8.91 7.31
C PHE A 71 -0.58 7.56 7.63
N GLU A 72 -1.38 6.64 8.16
CA GLU A 72 -1.09 5.20 8.16
C GLU A 72 -2.01 4.53 7.14
N ALA A 73 -1.46 3.75 6.22
CA ALA A 73 -2.21 2.91 5.30
C ALA A 73 -1.88 1.44 5.57
N LYS A 74 -2.89 0.58 5.66
CA LYS A 74 -2.67 -0.86 5.82
C LYS A 74 -3.66 -1.68 5.01
N VAL A 75 -3.27 -2.90 4.69
CA VAL A 75 -4.10 -3.89 4.00
C VAL A 75 -3.67 -5.31 4.36
N LYS A 76 -4.63 -6.22 4.43
CA LYS A 76 -4.38 -7.66 4.46
C LYS A 76 -4.50 -8.21 3.05
N ILE A 77 -3.47 -8.91 2.60
CA ILE A 77 -3.40 -9.48 1.25
C ILE A 77 -3.40 -11.00 1.30
N THR A 78 -4.20 -11.60 0.42
CA THR A 78 -4.28 -13.05 0.19
C THR A 78 -4.17 -13.29 -1.32
N GLY A 79 -3.10 -13.93 -1.75
CA GLY A 79 -2.82 -14.20 -3.16
C GLY A 79 -2.63 -15.68 -3.43
N ASN A 80 -3.19 -16.14 -4.55
CA ASN A 80 -2.88 -17.47 -5.09
C ASN A 80 -1.69 -17.34 -6.05
N TYR A 81 -0.50 -17.07 -5.52
CA TYR A 81 0.72 -16.93 -6.33
C TYR A 81 1.03 -18.23 -7.07
N VAL A 82 1.29 -18.15 -8.38
CA VAL A 82 1.53 -19.31 -9.24
C VAL A 82 2.90 -19.22 -9.92
N THR A 83 3.23 -18.04 -10.45
CA THR A 83 4.40 -17.84 -11.31
C THR A 83 5.40 -16.88 -10.66
N THR A 84 6.68 -17.08 -10.95
CA THR A 84 7.72 -16.11 -10.59
C THR A 84 7.31 -14.69 -11.03
N PHE A 85 7.54 -13.74 -10.14
CA PHE A 85 7.18 -12.33 -10.18
C PHE A 85 5.68 -12.01 -10.04
N ASP A 86 4.82 -12.94 -9.65
CA ASP A 86 3.48 -12.59 -9.17
C ASP A 86 3.60 -11.67 -7.96
N GLN A 87 2.94 -10.51 -8.02
CA GLN A 87 3.08 -9.42 -7.05
C GLN A 87 1.71 -8.89 -6.64
N MET A 88 1.51 -8.65 -5.35
CA MET A 88 0.38 -7.86 -4.87
C MET A 88 0.70 -7.14 -3.58
N GLY A 89 0.08 -5.98 -3.35
CA GLY A 89 0.29 -5.23 -2.12
C GLY A 89 -0.27 -3.82 -2.14
N LEU A 90 0.40 -2.97 -1.39
CA LEU A 90 0.11 -1.55 -1.23
C LEU A 90 1.01 -0.73 -2.16
N MET A 91 0.44 0.31 -2.78
CA MET A 91 1.20 1.30 -3.53
C MET A 91 0.90 2.72 -3.04
N LEU A 92 1.96 3.51 -2.89
CA LEU A 92 1.93 4.96 -2.70
C LEU A 92 2.54 5.60 -3.96
N ARG A 93 1.78 6.41 -4.67
CA ARG A 93 2.18 6.96 -5.97
C ARG A 93 1.91 8.46 -6.03
N ILE A 94 2.91 9.24 -6.45
CA ILE A 94 2.74 10.66 -6.78
C ILE A 94 2.51 10.79 -8.28
N ASP A 95 3.35 10.14 -9.08
CA ASP A 95 3.31 10.14 -10.54
C ASP A 95 4.03 8.89 -11.09
N HIS A 96 4.27 8.85 -12.40
CA HIS A 96 4.90 7.74 -13.11
C HIS A 96 6.42 7.58 -12.85
N GLU A 97 7.06 8.58 -12.25
CA GLU A 97 8.48 8.54 -11.88
C GLU A 97 8.70 8.44 -10.37
N ASN A 98 7.66 8.66 -9.55
CA ASN A 98 7.74 8.74 -8.09
C ASN A 98 6.66 7.88 -7.45
N TRP A 99 7.05 6.67 -7.03
CA TRP A 99 6.14 5.72 -6.40
C TRP A 99 6.88 4.70 -5.54
N ILE A 100 6.14 4.09 -4.63
CA ILE A 100 6.56 3.00 -3.77
C ILE A 100 5.53 1.88 -3.95
N LYS A 101 5.99 0.66 -4.25
CA LYS A 101 5.18 -0.55 -4.10
C LYS A 101 5.76 -1.41 -2.99
N ALA A 102 4.90 -2.01 -2.18
CA ALA A 102 5.31 -2.97 -1.17
C ALA A 102 4.27 -4.05 -0.98
N GLY A 103 4.70 -5.29 -0.81
CA GLY A 103 3.80 -6.41 -0.85
C GLY A 103 4.50 -7.75 -0.79
N VAL A 104 3.80 -8.77 -1.29
CA VAL A 104 4.42 -10.05 -1.58
C VAL A 104 4.87 -10.06 -3.04
N GLU A 105 6.04 -10.62 -3.25
CA GLU A 105 6.59 -10.94 -4.56
C GLU A 105 7.07 -12.39 -4.56
N TYR A 106 6.49 -13.18 -5.46
CA TYR A 106 6.79 -14.61 -5.55
C TYR A 106 8.02 -14.84 -6.41
N VAL A 107 9.10 -15.37 -5.84
CA VAL A 107 10.35 -15.62 -6.57
C VAL A 107 10.85 -17.03 -6.26
N ASP A 108 11.18 -17.79 -7.30
CA ASP A 108 11.76 -19.14 -7.21
C ASP A 108 10.99 -20.08 -6.26
N GLY A 109 9.65 -20.06 -6.35
CA GLY A 109 8.79 -20.93 -5.56
C GLY A 109 8.54 -20.46 -4.12
N LYS A 110 8.98 -19.25 -3.76
CA LYS A 110 8.88 -18.71 -2.41
C LYS A 110 8.20 -17.35 -2.38
N GLN A 111 7.44 -17.11 -1.32
CA GLN A 111 6.93 -15.78 -1.03
C GLN A 111 8.03 -14.93 -0.40
N ASN A 112 8.24 -13.74 -0.96
CA ASN A 112 9.10 -12.72 -0.37
C ASN A 112 8.24 -11.53 0.00
N VAL A 113 8.56 -10.86 1.09
CA VAL A 113 8.07 -9.50 1.32
C VAL A 113 9.06 -8.56 0.65
N SER A 114 8.57 -7.70 -0.23
CA SER A 114 9.42 -6.76 -0.96
C SER A 114 8.88 -5.34 -0.92
N ALA A 115 9.80 -4.40 -1.14
CA ALA A 115 9.49 -3.01 -1.40
C ALA A 115 10.36 -2.50 -2.54
N VAL A 116 9.73 -1.85 -3.52
CA VAL A 116 10.41 -1.09 -4.58
C VAL A 116 10.10 0.38 -4.38
N VAL A 117 11.16 1.17 -4.21
CA VAL A 117 11.10 2.63 -4.10
C VAL A 117 11.61 3.21 -5.40
N THR A 118 10.78 3.96 -6.11
CA THR A 118 11.12 4.55 -7.40
C THR A 118 11.15 6.06 -7.28
N HIS A 119 12.35 6.61 -7.48
CA HIS A 119 12.60 8.05 -7.68
C HIS A 119 13.35 8.21 -9.00
N ARG A 120 12.62 8.28 -10.11
CA ARG A 120 13.11 8.19 -11.51
C ARG A 120 13.76 6.85 -11.87
N THR A 121 14.28 6.11 -10.91
CA THR A 121 14.84 4.75 -11.03
C THR A 121 14.37 3.91 -9.84
N SER A 122 14.15 2.62 -10.05
CA SER A 122 13.67 1.69 -9.02
C SER A 122 14.80 1.15 -8.14
N ASP A 123 14.59 1.13 -6.83
CA ASP A 123 15.47 0.50 -5.85
C ASP A 123 14.64 -0.56 -5.10
N TRP A 124 15.08 -1.82 -5.18
CA TRP A 124 14.34 -2.98 -4.70
C TRP A 124 15.01 -3.59 -3.47
N SER A 125 14.20 -3.84 -2.45
CA SER A 125 14.57 -4.60 -1.26
C SER A 125 13.64 -5.78 -1.08
N VAL A 126 14.21 -6.90 -0.64
CA VAL A 126 13.51 -8.19 -0.56
C VAL A 126 13.89 -8.92 0.72
N VAL A 127 12.90 -9.50 1.38
CA VAL A 127 13.06 -10.39 2.54
C VAL A 127 12.33 -11.69 2.24
N GLN A 128 13.08 -12.78 2.10
CA GLN A 128 12.49 -14.09 1.88
C GLN A 128 11.81 -14.57 3.16
N LEU A 129 10.55 -15.00 3.05
CA LEU A 129 9.86 -15.60 4.18
C LEU A 129 10.34 -17.06 4.39
N PRO A 130 10.41 -17.54 5.63
CA PRO A 130 10.77 -18.93 5.92
C PRO A 130 9.66 -19.92 5.51
N ASP A 131 8.43 -19.42 5.36
CA ASP A 131 7.23 -20.16 4.99
C ASP A 131 6.35 -19.37 4.00
N ALA A 132 5.28 -20.00 3.50
CA ALA A 132 4.34 -19.40 2.56
C ALA A 132 3.01 -19.11 3.29
N PRO A 133 2.89 -17.98 4.02
CA PRO A 133 1.64 -17.64 4.68
C PRO A 133 0.50 -17.52 3.66
N ARG A 134 -0.71 -17.92 4.08
CA ARG A 134 -1.91 -17.71 3.28
C ARG A 134 -2.19 -16.21 3.08
N SER A 135 -1.98 -15.42 4.12
CA SER A 135 -2.20 -13.98 4.10
C SER A 135 -1.14 -13.24 4.89
N ILE A 136 -0.84 -12.01 4.48
CA ILE A 136 0.07 -11.12 5.19
C ILE A 136 -0.50 -9.71 5.23
N TRP A 137 -0.14 -8.95 6.24
CA TRP A 137 -0.45 -7.53 6.35
C TRP A 137 0.71 -6.70 5.82
N ILE A 138 0.39 -5.66 5.08
CA ILE A 138 1.33 -4.62 4.65
C ILE A 138 0.84 -3.30 5.23
N LYS A 139 1.76 -2.53 5.81
CA LYS A 139 1.49 -1.20 6.36
C LYS A 139 2.53 -0.21 5.87
N ALA A 140 2.07 0.98 5.51
CA ALA A 140 2.91 2.14 5.26
C ALA A 140 2.53 3.29 6.19
N VAL A 141 3.52 3.94 6.81
CA VAL A 141 3.33 5.12 7.64
C VAL A 141 4.09 6.28 7.00
N ARG A 142 3.35 7.32 6.57
CA ARG A 142 3.93 8.55 6.04
C ARG A 142 3.98 9.61 7.14
N ARG A 143 5.18 10.10 7.42
CA ARG A 143 5.47 11.23 8.33
C ARG A 143 6.44 12.16 7.65
N LEU A 144 6.10 13.45 7.57
CA LEU A 144 6.96 14.45 6.91
C LEU A 144 7.34 13.97 5.48
N ASP A 145 8.64 13.87 5.20
CA ASP A 145 9.24 13.43 3.95
C ASP A 145 9.61 11.92 3.92
N ALA A 146 9.16 11.15 4.91
CA ALA A 146 9.50 9.74 5.04
C ALA A 146 8.28 8.82 4.98
N VAL A 147 8.49 7.65 4.40
CA VAL A 147 7.59 6.49 4.46
C VAL A 147 8.33 5.32 5.08
N GLU A 148 7.75 4.79 6.15
CA GLU A 148 8.15 3.52 6.75
C GLU A 148 7.20 2.41 6.30
N ILE A 149 7.75 1.28 5.89
CA ILE A 149 7.02 0.12 5.38
C ILE A 149 7.24 -1.05 6.32
N PHE A 150 6.14 -1.70 6.68
CA PHE A 150 6.11 -2.82 7.60
C PHE A 150 5.29 -3.98 7.01
N PHE A 151 5.58 -5.19 7.47
CA PHE A 151 4.67 -6.31 7.33
C PHE A 151 4.33 -6.94 8.69
N SER A 152 3.22 -7.67 8.73
CA SER A 152 2.79 -8.43 9.89
C SER A 152 2.08 -9.73 9.48
N ARG A 153 2.15 -10.75 10.33
CA ARG A 153 1.39 -11.99 10.15
C ARG A 153 0.01 -11.95 10.81
N ASP A 154 -0.19 -11.03 11.75
CA ASP A 154 -1.33 -11.06 12.68
C ASP A 154 -1.98 -9.68 12.97
N ASP A 155 -1.50 -8.62 12.32
CA ASP A 155 -1.91 -7.20 12.55
C ASP A 155 -1.59 -6.69 13.97
N LYS A 156 -0.69 -7.35 14.70
CA LYS A 156 -0.27 -6.94 16.04
C LYS A 156 1.22 -6.64 16.08
N GLU A 157 2.03 -7.58 15.62
CA GLU A 157 3.48 -7.43 15.58
C GLU A 157 3.91 -7.06 14.15
N TYR A 158 4.53 -5.89 14.02
CA TYR A 158 4.97 -5.34 12.75
C TYR A 158 6.48 -5.30 12.66
N ILE A 159 7.02 -5.84 11.57
CA ILE A 159 8.46 -5.82 11.25
C ILE A 159 8.66 -4.79 10.15
N MET A 160 9.51 -3.79 10.41
CA MET A 160 9.90 -2.79 9.42
C MET A 160 10.83 -3.43 8.38
N ILE A 161 10.59 -3.15 7.10
CA ILE A 161 11.44 -3.62 5.99
C ILE A 161 12.11 -2.47 5.23
N ARG A 162 11.58 -1.26 5.33
CA ARG A 162 12.09 -0.10 4.60
C ARG A 162 11.71 1.19 5.29
N THR A 163 12.67 2.11 5.35
CA THR A 163 12.43 3.55 5.50
C THR A 163 12.93 4.21 4.24
N CYS A 164 12.13 5.08 3.63
CA CYS A 164 12.47 5.72 2.38
C CYS A 164 11.90 7.14 2.30
N TRP A 165 12.51 7.94 1.44
CA TRP A 165 12.01 9.27 1.13
C TRP A 165 10.74 9.19 0.28
N LEU A 166 9.82 10.12 0.49
CA LEU A 166 8.72 10.43 -0.42
C LEU A 166 8.44 11.94 -0.28
N GLN A 167 8.24 12.64 -1.39
CA GLN A 167 8.01 14.10 -1.38
C GLN A 167 6.95 14.49 -0.33
N ASP A 168 7.33 15.39 0.57
CA ASP A 168 6.46 15.91 1.61
C ASP A 168 5.43 16.90 1.06
N ASN A 169 4.32 17.04 1.78
CA ASN A 169 3.26 18.03 1.58
C ASN A 169 2.69 18.07 0.15
N CYS A 170 2.64 16.91 -0.50
CA CYS A 170 1.93 16.71 -1.76
C CYS A 170 0.83 15.64 -1.61
N PRO A 171 -0.24 15.71 -2.43
CA PRO A 171 -1.19 14.62 -2.57
C PRO A 171 -0.49 13.34 -3.02
N VAL A 172 -0.91 12.20 -2.47
CA VAL A 172 -0.39 10.87 -2.81
C VAL A 172 -1.58 9.96 -3.09
N MET A 173 -1.51 9.25 -4.21
CA MET A 173 -2.42 8.14 -4.51
C MET A 173 -2.01 6.94 -3.64
N VAL A 174 -2.94 6.44 -2.84
CA VAL A 174 -2.71 5.31 -1.93
C VAL A 174 -3.73 4.23 -2.22
N GLY A 175 -3.27 3.00 -2.40
CA GLY A 175 -4.14 1.96 -2.92
C GLY A 175 -3.52 0.57 -3.05
N LEU A 176 -4.28 -0.27 -3.72
CA LEU A 176 -4.08 -1.70 -3.87
C LEU A 176 -3.52 -1.97 -5.25
N MET A 177 -2.44 -2.73 -5.35
CA MET A 177 -1.75 -2.99 -6.61
C MET A 177 -1.53 -4.49 -6.81
N GLY A 178 -1.56 -4.92 -8.07
CA GLY A 178 -1.04 -6.21 -8.50
C GLY A 178 -0.21 -6.11 -9.76
N ALA A 179 0.65 -7.10 -10.00
CA ALA A 179 1.42 -7.27 -11.23
C ALA A 179 1.71 -8.76 -11.46
N CYS A 180 1.73 -9.18 -12.73
CA CYS A 180 2.02 -10.56 -13.14
C CYS A 180 2.91 -10.53 -14.40
N PRO A 181 4.22 -10.28 -14.26
CA PRO A 181 5.11 -10.05 -15.41
C PRO A 181 5.29 -11.30 -16.27
N ASP A 182 5.52 -12.45 -15.64
CA ASP A 182 5.86 -13.68 -16.36
C ASP A 182 4.69 -14.67 -16.47
N GLY A 183 3.72 -14.60 -15.56
CA GLY A 183 2.59 -15.51 -15.49
C GLY A 183 1.45 -15.23 -16.48
N LYS A 184 0.34 -15.94 -16.26
CA LYS A 184 -0.91 -15.83 -17.03
C LYS A 184 -2.00 -15.05 -16.29
N GLY A 185 -1.62 -14.37 -15.21
CA GLY A 185 -2.51 -13.74 -14.25
C GLY A 185 -2.83 -14.63 -13.05
N PHE A 186 -3.33 -14.01 -11.99
CA PHE A 186 -3.73 -14.68 -10.75
C PHE A 186 -4.78 -13.84 -10.00
N THR A 187 -5.56 -14.50 -9.14
CA THR A 187 -6.56 -13.81 -8.31
C THR A 187 -5.91 -13.27 -7.03
N ALA A 188 -6.12 -11.98 -6.80
CA ALA A 188 -5.60 -11.21 -5.68
C ALA A 188 -6.75 -10.69 -4.82
N THR A 189 -6.74 -11.03 -3.52
CA THR A 189 -7.76 -10.61 -2.56
C THR A 189 -7.18 -9.63 -1.55
N PHE A 190 -7.81 -8.47 -1.42
CA PHE A 190 -7.44 -7.41 -0.50
C PHE A 190 -8.57 -7.20 0.51
N GLU A 191 -8.23 -7.31 1.78
CA GLU A 191 -9.15 -7.18 2.90
C GLU A 191 -8.66 -6.09 3.86
N GLU A 192 -9.59 -5.50 4.60
CA GLU A 192 -9.28 -4.57 5.70
C GLU A 192 -8.40 -3.39 5.29
N PHE A 193 -8.48 -2.97 4.02
CA PHE A 193 -7.79 -1.78 3.55
C PHE A 193 -8.30 -0.56 4.30
N LYS A 194 -7.37 0.18 4.90
CA LYS A 194 -7.69 1.39 5.65
C LYS A 194 -6.57 2.39 5.54
N VAL A 195 -6.94 3.64 5.25
CA VAL A 195 -6.07 4.79 5.43
C VAL A 195 -6.58 5.62 6.60
N THR A 196 -5.72 5.82 7.59
CA THR A 196 -6.01 6.57 8.81
C THR A 196 -5.21 7.86 8.76
N PRO A 197 -5.86 9.03 8.61
CA PRO A 197 -5.17 10.32 8.71
C PRO A 197 -4.50 10.45 10.07
N LEU A 198 -3.31 11.01 10.06
CA LEU A 198 -2.57 11.31 11.27
C LEU A 198 -2.42 12.84 11.37
N ALA A 199 -2.41 13.36 12.59
CA ALA A 199 -2.20 14.79 12.80
C ALA A 199 -0.81 15.21 12.30
N ASP A 200 -0.75 16.35 11.61
CA ASP A 200 0.49 16.94 11.09
C ASP A 200 1.48 17.19 12.23
N GLN A 201 2.65 16.57 12.12
CA GLN A 201 3.65 16.56 13.18
C GLN A 201 4.19 17.97 13.46
N ARG A 202 4.41 18.77 12.41
CA ARG A 202 4.91 20.15 12.56
C ARG A 202 3.90 21.04 13.28
N ARG A 203 2.61 20.88 12.98
CA ARG A 203 1.52 21.61 13.63
C ARG A 203 1.39 21.25 15.10
N LEU A 204 1.58 19.97 15.44
CA LEU A 204 1.61 19.50 16.83
C LEU A 204 2.81 20.07 17.59
N GLU A 205 4.01 20.04 16.99
CA GLU A 205 5.22 20.60 17.59
C GLU A 205 5.10 22.11 17.82
N TRP A 206 4.54 22.85 16.86
CA TRP A 206 4.25 24.28 17.03
C TRP A 206 3.28 24.54 18.19
N ALA A 207 2.21 23.74 18.32
CA ALA A 207 1.26 23.88 19.42
C ALA A 207 1.92 23.69 20.79
N LYS A 208 2.73 22.63 20.93
CA LYS A 208 3.50 22.37 22.16
C LYS A 208 4.39 23.56 22.53
N LYS A 209 5.04 24.18 21.53
CA LYS A 209 5.87 25.38 21.74
C LYS A 209 5.07 26.62 22.17
N GLN A 210 3.80 26.76 21.78
CA GLN A 210 2.97 27.88 22.26
C GLN A 210 2.45 27.68 23.68
N MET A 211 2.20 26.43 24.10
CA MET A 211 1.75 26.14 25.47
C MET A 211 2.85 26.36 26.54
N ASN A 212 4.11 26.33 26.11
CA ASN A 212 5.28 26.51 26.98
C ASN A 212 5.81 27.96 27.00
N LYS A 213 5.07 28.91 26.42
CA LYS A 213 5.34 30.35 26.51
C LYS A 213 4.40 30.99 27.52
#